data_AF-A0A1H0KT04-F1
#
_entry.id   AF-A0A1H0KT04-F1
#
_cell.length_a   1.000
_cell.length_b   1.000
_cell.length_c   1.000
_cell.angle_alpha   90.00
_cell.angle_beta   90.00
_cell.angle_gamma   90.00
#
_symmetry.space_group_name_H-M   'P 1'
#
loop_
_entity.id
_entity.type
_entity.pdbx_description
1 polymer ?
#
loop_
_entity_poly.entity_id
_entity_poly.type
_entity_poly.pdbx_seq_one_letter_code
_entity_poly.pdbx_strand_id
1 'polypeptide(L)'
;MPTTRRGGVVLAEQHRPSRTSKLVTRLVLVLLAGGLVVAGFVGARGLVTNFGGPRCQATALGSSVDFDPSQTAYAATIEAIAEKRGLPARAATIAIATAIQESKLRNLKYGDRDSVGLFQQRPSQGWGTVEQILDPVYATNKFYDALVKIDGYEDMRITEIAQKVQKSAYPEAYADHEQEGRLLASTLSGHSPEGLGCRLDDPAAGEGDPAALKAALAKELGVKATVSGRTVTVSAGSERAAWSAGAYAVAKASQHGATSVRVGSREWTRTRNSSGWQWHDAKGGKANTVTVTFAP
;
A
#
# COMPACT_ATOMS: atom_id res chain seq x y z
N MET A 1 -80.12 50.73 -34.79
CA MET A 1 -79.43 50.70 -33.47
C MET A 1 -80.43 50.26 -32.42
N PRO A 2 -80.04 49.69 -31.26
CA PRO A 2 -78.68 49.35 -30.78
C PRO A 2 -78.44 47.81 -30.92
N THR A 3 -77.51 47.08 -30.29
CA THR A 3 -76.35 47.36 -29.40
C THR A 3 -75.25 46.29 -29.64
N THR A 4 -73.98 46.58 -29.37
CA THR A 4 -72.90 45.57 -29.34
C THR A 4 -72.77 44.90 -27.96
N ARG A 5 -72.68 43.56 -27.91
CA ARG A 5 -72.28 42.83 -26.68
C ARG A 5 -70.75 42.70 -26.63
N ARG A 6 -70.15 43.11 -25.50
CA ARG A 6 -68.74 42.84 -25.18
C ARG A 6 -68.56 41.34 -24.87
N GLY A 7 -67.54 40.72 -25.46
CA GLY A 7 -67.13 39.37 -25.08
C GLY A 7 -66.41 39.38 -23.73
N GLY A 8 -66.81 38.49 -22.82
CA GLY A 8 -66.07 38.23 -21.58
C GLY A 8 -64.97 37.21 -21.81
N VAL A 9 -63.78 37.44 -21.25
CA VAL A 9 -62.67 36.47 -21.26
C VAL A 9 -62.96 35.36 -20.27
N VAL A 10 -62.96 34.11 -20.73
CA VAL A 10 -63.06 32.93 -19.85
C VAL A 10 -61.69 32.63 -19.26
N LEU A 11 -61.56 32.74 -17.94
CA LEU A 11 -60.38 32.29 -17.21
C LEU A 11 -60.41 30.75 -17.11
N ALA A 12 -59.32 30.10 -17.50
CA ALA A 12 -59.23 28.64 -17.52
C ALA A 12 -59.26 28.04 -16.09
N GLU A 13 -60.15 27.09 -15.86
CA GLU A 13 -60.38 26.49 -14.55
C GLU A 13 -59.31 25.44 -14.22
N GLN A 14 -58.47 25.73 -13.21
CA GLN A 14 -57.38 24.85 -12.81
C GLN A 14 -57.88 23.58 -12.10
N HIS A 15 -57.86 22.45 -12.81
CA HIS A 15 -58.16 21.13 -12.25
C HIS A 15 -57.23 20.78 -11.08
N ARG A 16 -57.82 20.46 -9.92
CA ARG A 16 -57.06 20.00 -8.74
C ARG A 16 -56.67 18.52 -8.89
N PRO A 17 -55.37 18.15 -8.74
CA PRO A 17 -54.91 16.78 -8.95
C PRO A 17 -55.40 15.80 -7.86
N SER A 18 -55.74 14.58 -8.30
CA SER A 18 -56.30 13.50 -7.47
C SER A 18 -55.29 12.94 -6.46
N ARG A 19 -55.77 12.19 -5.46
CA ARG A 19 -54.90 11.50 -4.48
C ARG A 19 -53.93 10.51 -5.14
N THR A 20 -54.39 9.77 -6.15
CA THR A 20 -53.55 8.84 -6.93
C THR A 20 -52.48 9.57 -7.73
N SER A 21 -52.81 10.69 -8.39
CA SER A 21 -51.83 11.55 -9.07
C SER A 21 -50.72 12.00 -8.11
N LYS A 22 -51.08 12.52 -6.93
CA LYS A 22 -50.11 12.95 -5.90
C LYS A 22 -49.22 11.82 -5.40
N LEU A 23 -49.73 10.60 -5.32
CA LEU A 23 -48.98 9.43 -4.84
C LEU A 23 -48.00 8.92 -5.91
N VAL A 24 -48.41 8.88 -7.18
CA VAL A 24 -47.53 8.59 -8.32
C VAL A 24 -46.42 9.64 -8.45
N THR A 25 -46.74 10.94 -8.37
CA THR A 25 -45.72 12.01 -8.41
C THR A 25 -44.69 11.86 -7.28
N ARG A 26 -45.13 11.53 -6.06
CA ARG A 26 -44.21 11.26 -4.94
C ARG A 26 -43.30 10.06 -5.20
N LEU A 27 -43.85 8.96 -5.73
CA LEU A 27 -43.06 7.76 -6.04
C LEU A 27 -42.00 8.06 -7.11
N VAL A 28 -42.37 8.78 -8.17
CA VAL A 28 -41.45 9.22 -9.24
C VAL A 28 -40.35 10.12 -8.69
N LEU A 29 -40.67 11.08 -7.81
CA LEU A 29 -39.68 11.94 -7.17
C LEU A 29 -38.71 11.16 -6.27
N VAL A 30 -39.20 10.16 -5.52
CA VAL A 30 -38.34 9.29 -4.68
C VAL A 30 -37.42 8.43 -5.55
N LEU A 31 -37.92 7.87 -6.66
CA LEU A 31 -37.10 7.08 -7.59
C LEU A 31 -36.05 7.95 -8.31
N LEU A 32 -36.40 9.18 -8.72
CA LEU A 32 -35.45 10.13 -9.29
C LEU A 32 -34.38 10.56 -8.28
N ALA A 33 -34.77 10.86 -7.03
CA ALA A 33 -33.82 11.18 -5.96
C ALA A 33 -32.88 9.99 -5.65
N GLY A 34 -33.42 8.78 -5.55
CA GLY A 34 -32.63 7.56 -5.38
C GLY A 34 -31.67 7.32 -6.54
N GLY A 35 -32.13 7.50 -7.78
CA GLY A 35 -31.30 7.41 -8.98
C GLY A 35 -30.16 8.43 -9.00
N LEU A 36 -30.43 9.68 -8.60
CA LEU A 36 -29.41 10.74 -8.48
C LEU A 36 -28.39 10.43 -7.36
N VAL A 37 -28.83 9.88 -6.22
CA VAL A 37 -27.92 9.45 -5.13
C VAL A 37 -27.04 8.29 -5.59
N VAL A 38 -27.58 7.28 -6.27
CA VAL A 38 -26.80 6.16 -6.81
C VAL A 38 -25.83 6.64 -7.89
N ALA A 39 -26.28 7.48 -8.83
CA ALA A 39 -25.41 8.05 -9.86
C ALA A 39 -24.30 8.93 -9.28
N GLY A 40 -24.61 9.74 -8.25
CA GLY A 40 -23.63 10.53 -7.52
C GLY A 40 -22.61 9.66 -6.76
N PHE A 41 -23.06 8.59 -6.11
CA PHE A 41 -22.18 7.63 -5.43
C PHE A 41 -21.27 6.87 -6.41
N VAL A 42 -21.81 6.39 -7.53
CA VAL A 42 -21.04 5.71 -8.58
C VAL A 42 -20.05 6.68 -9.25
N GLY A 43 -20.47 7.92 -9.53
CA GLY A 43 -19.61 8.96 -10.08
C GLY A 43 -18.48 9.36 -9.12
N ALA A 44 -18.78 9.56 -7.84
CA ALA A 44 -17.78 9.84 -6.79
C ALA A 44 -16.81 8.67 -6.60
N ARG A 45 -17.31 7.42 -6.56
CA ARG A 45 -16.46 6.22 -6.51
C ARG A 45 -15.56 6.14 -7.72
N GLY A 46 -16.09 6.37 -8.93
CA GLY A 46 -15.34 6.42 -10.18
C GLY A 46 -14.28 7.52 -10.21
N LEU A 47 -14.57 8.69 -9.64
CA LEU A 47 -13.59 9.76 -9.44
C LEU A 47 -12.47 9.32 -8.49
N VAL A 48 -12.78 8.82 -7.30
CA VAL A 48 -11.76 8.36 -6.34
C VAL A 48 -10.91 7.20 -6.92
N THR A 49 -11.54 6.23 -7.59
CA THR A 49 -10.81 5.08 -8.16
C THR A 49 -9.93 5.44 -9.34
N ASN A 50 -10.21 6.51 -10.10
CA ASN A 50 -9.41 6.92 -11.25
C ASN A 50 -8.52 8.16 -11.03
N PHE A 51 -8.79 8.98 -10.01
CA PHE A 51 -8.07 10.24 -9.74
C PHE A 51 -7.40 10.32 -8.35
N GLY A 52 -7.58 9.34 -7.46
CA GLY A 52 -6.74 9.22 -6.27
C GLY A 52 -5.26 9.03 -6.64
N GLY A 53 -4.34 9.47 -5.77
CA GLY A 53 -2.89 9.35 -6.03
C GLY A 53 -2.36 7.91 -6.06
N PRO A 54 -1.04 7.75 -6.33
CA PRO A 54 -0.33 6.49 -6.21
C PRO A 54 -0.48 5.87 -4.80
N ARG A 55 -0.90 4.61 -4.70
CA ARG A 55 -1.19 3.91 -3.43
C ARG A 55 -0.94 2.41 -3.57
N CYS A 56 -0.35 1.81 -2.57
CA CYS A 56 -0.21 0.36 -2.45
C CYS A 56 -1.21 -0.19 -1.43
N GLN A 57 -1.71 -1.40 -1.68
CA GLN A 57 -2.62 -2.13 -0.83
C GLN A 57 -2.00 -3.47 -0.46
N ALA A 58 -1.92 -3.76 0.84
CA ALA A 58 -1.53 -5.05 1.38
C ALA A 58 -2.78 -5.76 1.92
N THR A 59 -3.13 -6.88 1.31
CA THR A 59 -4.30 -7.72 1.61
C THR A 59 -3.84 -9.10 2.05
N ALA A 60 -4.19 -9.47 3.28
CA ALA A 60 -3.92 -10.78 3.86
C ALA A 60 -4.95 -11.06 4.97
N LEU A 61 -5.12 -12.33 5.36
CA LEU A 61 -5.95 -12.71 6.52
C LEU A 61 -7.39 -12.14 6.49
N GLY A 62 -7.96 -11.93 5.29
CA GLY A 62 -9.29 -11.33 5.10
C GLY A 62 -9.39 -9.81 5.36
N SER A 63 -8.27 -9.11 5.51
CA SER A 63 -8.19 -7.65 5.74
C SER A 63 -7.26 -6.97 4.72
N SER A 64 -7.47 -5.67 4.48
CA SER A 64 -6.64 -4.85 3.57
C SER A 64 -6.23 -3.55 4.26
N VAL A 65 -4.99 -3.11 4.02
CA VAL A 65 -4.45 -1.82 4.49
C VAL A 65 -3.72 -1.10 3.36
N ASP A 66 -3.89 0.22 3.30
CA ASP A 66 -3.36 1.06 2.21
C ASP A 66 -2.22 1.97 2.69
N PHE A 67 -1.14 2.04 1.93
CA PHE A 67 0.05 2.87 2.20
C PHE A 67 0.50 3.64 0.95
N ASP A 68 1.23 4.75 1.15
CA ASP A 68 1.92 5.42 0.05
C ASP A 68 3.03 4.51 -0.50
N PRO A 69 3.43 4.64 -1.78
CA PRO A 69 4.48 3.81 -2.36
C PRO A 69 5.82 3.92 -1.60
N SER A 70 6.15 5.10 -1.07
CA SER A 70 7.34 5.31 -0.24
C SER A 70 7.28 4.57 1.10
N GLN A 71 6.14 4.63 1.81
CA GLN A 71 5.91 3.88 3.05
C GLN A 71 6.03 2.37 2.81
N THR A 72 5.44 1.89 1.71
CA THR A 72 5.47 0.49 1.29
C THR A 72 6.89 0.03 0.94
N ALA A 73 7.67 0.86 0.24
CA ALA A 73 9.06 0.59 -0.08
C ALA A 73 9.95 0.52 1.18
N TYR A 74 9.67 1.29 2.23
CA TYR A 74 10.36 1.18 3.52
C TYR A 74 9.94 -0.08 4.29
N ALA A 75 8.65 -0.44 4.30
CA ALA A 75 8.20 -1.72 4.86
C ALA A 75 8.86 -2.92 4.17
N ALA A 76 9.03 -2.87 2.85
CA ALA A 76 9.75 -3.87 2.07
C ALA A 76 11.24 -3.96 2.44
N THR A 77 11.90 -2.85 2.77
CA THR A 77 13.27 -2.89 3.32
C THR A 77 13.32 -3.55 4.70
N ILE A 78 12.34 -3.23 5.57
CA ILE A 78 12.27 -3.79 6.92
C ILE A 78 12.08 -5.31 6.89
N GLU A 79 11.15 -5.79 6.06
CA GLU A 79 10.87 -7.21 5.91
C GLU A 79 12.01 -7.95 5.20
N ALA A 80 12.53 -7.43 4.09
CA ALA A 80 13.59 -8.08 3.32
C ALA A 80 14.86 -8.31 4.16
N ILE A 81 15.19 -7.37 5.06
CA ILE A 81 16.31 -7.51 5.98
C ILE A 81 16.03 -8.55 7.08
N ALA A 82 14.77 -8.74 7.51
CA ALA A 82 14.41 -9.83 8.41
C ALA A 82 14.61 -11.19 7.73
N GLU A 83 14.09 -11.39 6.51
CA GLU A 83 14.29 -12.62 5.74
C GLU A 83 15.77 -12.88 5.46
N LYS A 84 16.54 -11.86 5.04
CA LYS A 84 17.99 -11.97 4.80
C LYS A 84 18.78 -12.37 6.06
N ARG A 85 18.28 -12.00 7.26
CA ARG A 85 18.88 -12.38 8.56
C ARG A 85 18.37 -13.72 9.09
N GLY A 86 17.43 -14.37 8.41
CA GLY A 86 16.78 -15.60 8.88
C GLY A 86 15.87 -15.39 10.09
N LEU A 87 15.39 -14.16 10.33
CA LEU A 87 14.48 -13.85 11.43
C LEU A 87 13.04 -14.30 11.09
N PRO A 88 12.22 -14.67 12.09
CA PRO A 88 10.82 -15.03 11.84
C PRO A 88 10.01 -13.83 11.36
N ALA A 89 8.92 -14.09 10.63
CA ALA A 89 7.98 -13.05 10.15
C ALA A 89 7.43 -12.15 11.27
N ARG A 90 7.42 -12.63 12.53
CA ARG A 90 7.06 -11.80 13.70
C ARG A 90 8.05 -10.65 13.93
N ALA A 91 9.35 -10.85 13.69
CA ALA A 91 10.34 -9.77 13.78
C ALA A 91 10.03 -8.64 12.79
N ALA A 92 9.67 -8.98 11.55
CA ALA A 92 9.21 -8.00 10.55
C ALA A 92 7.91 -7.30 11.00
N THR A 93 6.95 -8.05 11.54
CA THR A 93 5.70 -7.49 12.09
C THR A 93 5.98 -6.45 13.18
N ILE A 94 6.83 -6.77 14.16
CA ILE A 94 7.24 -5.87 15.25
C ILE A 94 7.95 -4.63 14.71
N ALA A 95 8.90 -4.80 13.80
CA ALA A 95 9.68 -3.70 13.25
C ALA A 95 8.81 -2.76 12.39
N ILE A 96 7.91 -3.30 11.57
CA ILE A 96 6.99 -2.50 10.76
C ILE A 96 5.99 -1.76 11.67
N ALA A 97 5.37 -2.43 12.65
CA ALA A 97 4.47 -1.79 13.62
C ALA A 97 5.19 -0.66 14.39
N THR A 98 6.45 -0.89 14.79
CA THR A 98 7.29 0.14 15.42
C THR A 98 7.51 1.32 14.47
N ALA A 99 7.97 1.09 13.23
CA ALA A 99 8.21 2.17 12.27
C ALA A 99 6.91 2.91 11.86
N ILE A 100 5.76 2.25 11.86
CA ILE A 100 4.45 2.92 11.73
C ILE A 100 4.20 3.80 12.94
N GLN A 101 4.46 3.35 14.16
CA GLN A 101 4.24 4.19 15.34
C GLN A 101 5.18 5.40 15.39
N GLU A 102 6.49 5.17 15.22
CA GLU A 102 7.53 6.21 15.35
C GLU A 102 7.47 7.26 14.24
N SER A 103 7.27 6.85 12.98
CA SER A 103 7.38 7.76 11.82
C SER A 103 6.26 7.65 10.80
N LYS A 104 5.26 6.78 11.04
CA LYS A 104 4.26 6.38 10.03
C LYS A 104 4.96 5.84 8.76
N LEU A 105 6.02 5.05 8.92
CA LEU A 105 6.90 4.55 7.84
C LEU A 105 7.50 5.66 6.97
N ARG A 106 8.03 6.73 7.58
CA ARG A 106 8.68 7.84 6.85
C ARG A 106 10.11 8.05 7.36
N ASN A 107 11.07 8.18 6.45
CA ASN A 107 12.46 8.40 6.83
C ASN A 107 12.68 9.90 7.17
N LEU A 108 12.28 10.31 8.37
CA LEU A 108 12.23 11.72 8.79
C LEU A 108 13.62 12.26 9.16
N LYS A 109 13.92 13.50 8.76
CA LYS A 109 15.16 14.22 9.15
C LYS A 109 15.02 15.02 10.45
N TYR A 110 13.95 14.78 11.19
CA TYR A 110 13.58 15.47 12.42
C TYR A 110 12.72 14.54 13.29
N GLY A 111 12.51 14.95 14.53
CA GLY A 111 11.80 14.18 15.57
C GLY A 111 11.83 14.91 16.91
N ASP A 112 11.50 14.21 17.99
CA ASP A 112 11.77 14.73 19.35
C ASP A 112 13.28 14.76 19.62
N ARG A 113 13.79 15.85 20.21
CA ARG A 113 15.23 16.05 20.49
C ARG A 113 16.09 15.86 19.22
N ASP A 114 16.95 14.85 19.20
CA ASP A 114 17.84 14.45 18.08
C ASP A 114 17.36 13.18 17.37
N SER A 115 16.09 12.79 17.53
CA SER A 115 15.51 11.60 16.90
C SER A 115 15.36 11.77 15.39
N VAL A 116 15.81 10.80 14.61
CA VAL A 116 15.69 10.79 13.13
C VAL A 116 15.42 9.38 12.60
N GLY A 117 15.08 9.30 11.32
CA GLY A 117 14.88 8.07 10.57
C GLY A 117 13.56 7.35 10.83
N LEU A 118 13.42 6.16 10.22
CA LEU A 118 12.20 5.32 10.26
C LEU A 118 11.74 4.95 11.67
N PHE A 119 12.71 4.74 12.57
CA PHE A 119 12.48 4.28 13.94
C PHE A 119 12.69 5.41 14.97
N GLN A 120 12.79 6.68 14.54
CA GLN A 120 13.06 7.84 15.42
C GLN A 120 14.21 7.58 16.41
N GLN A 121 15.29 6.96 15.91
CA GLN A 121 16.46 6.60 16.70
C GLN A 121 17.31 7.84 16.97
N ARG A 122 17.97 7.87 18.13
CA ARG A 122 18.72 9.04 18.63
C ARG A 122 20.24 8.78 18.60
N PRO A 123 21.04 9.60 17.90
CA PRO A 123 22.51 9.54 17.97
C PRO A 123 23.05 9.62 19.39
N SER A 124 22.50 10.51 20.23
CA SER A 124 22.90 10.66 21.63
C SER A 124 22.62 9.44 22.54
N GLN A 125 21.84 8.46 22.06
CA GLN A 125 21.60 7.18 22.75
C GLN A 125 22.45 6.03 22.18
N GLY A 126 23.37 6.30 21.25
CA GLY A 126 24.28 5.29 20.70
C GLY A 126 23.74 4.47 19.53
N TRP A 127 22.62 4.88 18.93
CA TRP A 127 22.04 4.17 17.77
C TRP A 127 22.88 4.28 16.49
N GLY A 128 23.65 5.35 16.32
CA GLY A 128 24.49 5.63 15.15
C GLY A 128 24.73 7.14 14.96
N THR A 129 25.39 7.54 13.87
CA THR A 129 25.38 8.95 13.45
C THR A 129 24.06 9.31 12.76
N VAL A 130 23.78 10.60 12.54
CA VAL A 130 22.57 11.06 11.83
C VAL A 130 22.51 10.46 10.42
N GLU A 131 23.64 10.42 9.71
CA GLU A 131 23.76 9.87 8.36
C GLU A 131 23.48 8.37 8.34
N GLN A 132 23.95 7.65 9.37
CA GLN A 132 23.71 6.22 9.51
C GLN A 132 22.23 5.93 9.81
N ILE A 133 21.61 6.64 10.76
CA ILE A 133 20.20 6.43 11.11
C ILE A 133 19.26 6.83 9.96
N LEU A 134 19.69 7.74 9.09
CA LEU A 134 18.99 8.10 7.86
C LEU A 134 19.19 7.09 6.69
N ASP A 135 20.07 6.08 6.79
CA ASP A 135 20.02 4.91 5.89
C ASP A 135 19.01 3.88 6.45
N PRO A 136 17.86 3.64 5.77
CA PRO A 136 16.89 2.63 6.17
C PRO A 136 17.48 1.24 6.42
N VAL A 137 18.51 0.85 5.66
CA VAL A 137 19.16 -0.46 5.80
C VAL A 137 19.97 -0.54 7.08
N TYR A 138 20.66 0.54 7.46
CA TYR A 138 21.40 0.61 8.72
C TYR A 138 20.44 0.64 9.92
N ALA A 139 19.45 1.55 9.90
CA ALA A 139 18.50 1.72 11.00
C ALA A 139 17.70 0.43 11.29
N THR A 140 17.28 -0.27 10.23
CA THR A 140 16.63 -1.58 10.32
C THR A 140 17.54 -2.65 10.92
N ASN A 141 18.80 -2.74 10.49
CA ASN A 141 19.75 -3.69 11.07
C ASN A 141 20.02 -3.38 12.55
N LYS A 142 20.19 -2.12 12.92
CA LYS A 142 20.33 -1.70 14.32
C LYS A 142 19.10 -2.01 15.17
N PHE A 143 17.90 -1.82 14.63
CA PHE A 143 16.67 -2.23 15.30
C PHE A 143 16.66 -3.73 15.57
N TYR A 144 16.97 -4.56 14.58
CA TYR A 144 17.05 -6.01 14.79
C TYR A 144 18.20 -6.45 15.72
N ASP A 145 19.34 -5.75 15.72
CA ASP A 145 20.45 -6.00 16.66
C ASP A 145 20.09 -5.68 18.12
N ALA A 146 19.06 -4.86 18.35
CA ALA A 146 18.48 -4.61 19.66
C ALA A 146 17.37 -5.65 19.97
N LEU A 147 16.50 -5.93 19.00
CA LEU A 147 15.39 -6.88 19.15
C LEU A 147 15.86 -8.28 19.57
N VAL A 148 16.86 -8.85 18.90
CA VAL A 148 17.33 -10.22 19.16
C VAL A 148 18.06 -10.40 20.49
N LYS A 149 18.27 -9.31 21.25
CA LYS A 149 18.82 -9.36 22.63
C LYS A 149 17.74 -9.44 23.70
N ILE A 150 16.46 -9.46 23.30
CA ILE A 150 15.32 -9.61 24.20
C ILE A 150 14.92 -11.08 24.20
N ASP A 151 15.33 -11.81 25.22
CA ASP A 151 14.95 -13.22 25.39
C ASP A 151 13.42 -13.37 25.36
N GLY A 152 12.91 -14.28 24.52
CA GLY A 152 11.47 -14.54 24.39
C GLY A 152 10.65 -13.45 23.70
N TYR A 153 11.27 -12.50 22.95
CA TYR A 153 10.52 -11.49 22.18
C TYR A 153 9.49 -12.10 21.20
N GLU A 154 9.68 -13.37 20.81
CA GLU A 154 8.80 -14.08 19.88
C GLU A 154 7.41 -14.37 20.47
N ASP A 155 7.26 -14.37 21.80
CA ASP A 155 5.99 -14.62 22.50
C ASP A 155 5.41 -13.39 23.23
N MET A 156 6.20 -12.33 23.40
CA MET A 156 5.78 -11.09 24.08
C MET A 156 4.77 -10.27 23.26
N ARG A 157 3.96 -9.42 23.93
CA ARG A 157 3.10 -8.44 23.22
C ARG A 157 3.97 -7.42 22.47
N ILE A 158 3.54 -6.96 21.29
CA ILE A 158 4.33 -6.00 20.49
C ILE A 158 4.63 -4.71 21.26
N THR A 159 3.71 -4.24 22.10
CA THR A 159 3.87 -3.08 22.99
C THR A 159 5.00 -3.24 24.00
N GLU A 160 5.14 -4.42 24.62
CA GLU A 160 6.20 -4.74 25.56
C GLU A 160 7.57 -4.82 24.87
N ILE A 161 7.61 -5.38 23.66
CA ILE A 161 8.83 -5.49 22.85
C ILE A 161 9.28 -4.10 22.40
N ALA A 162 8.38 -3.33 21.80
CA ALA A 162 8.67 -1.98 21.34
C ALA A 162 9.15 -1.08 22.50
N GLN A 163 8.58 -1.22 23.69
CA GLN A 163 9.11 -0.57 24.90
C GLN A 163 10.51 -1.04 25.28
N LYS A 164 10.78 -2.35 25.27
CA LYS A 164 12.12 -2.89 25.59
C LYS A 164 13.18 -2.42 24.58
N VAL A 165 12.83 -2.26 23.31
CA VAL A 165 13.74 -1.75 22.26
C VAL A 165 13.90 -0.23 22.33
N GLN A 166 12.81 0.53 22.34
CA GLN A 166 12.79 1.99 22.10
C GLN A 166 12.72 2.84 23.38
N LYS A 167 12.19 2.30 24.47
CA LYS A 167 11.97 3.01 25.76
C LYS A 167 11.15 4.31 25.60
N SER A 168 10.03 4.20 24.89
CA SER A 168 9.12 5.30 24.56
C SER A 168 8.32 5.80 25.78
N ALA A 169 7.67 6.96 25.66
CA ALA A 169 6.73 7.46 26.68
C ALA A 169 5.33 6.82 26.58
N TYR A 170 5.01 6.09 25.49
CA TYR A 170 3.65 5.59 25.21
C TYR A 170 3.66 4.07 24.89
N PRO A 171 3.62 3.19 25.93
CA PRO A 171 3.72 1.73 25.76
C PRO A 171 2.68 1.09 24.84
N GLU A 172 1.41 1.44 25.00
CA GLU A 172 0.32 0.68 24.36
C GLU A 172 0.09 1.06 22.89
N ALA A 173 0.58 2.22 22.44
CA ALA A 173 0.32 2.75 21.09
C ALA A 173 0.93 1.92 19.94
N TYR A 174 1.76 0.92 20.24
CA TYR A 174 2.26 -0.03 19.23
C TYR A 174 1.25 -1.16 18.93
N ALA A 175 0.30 -1.46 19.83
CA ALA A 175 -0.75 -2.46 19.59
C ALA A 175 -1.70 -2.00 18.47
N ASP A 176 -1.97 -0.70 18.41
CA ASP A 176 -2.81 -0.06 17.39
C ASP A 176 -2.29 -0.28 15.96
N HIS A 177 -1.03 -0.70 15.80
CA HIS A 177 -0.36 -0.93 14.50
C HIS A 177 0.09 -2.39 14.29
N GLU A 178 -0.29 -3.32 15.18
CA GLU A 178 0.04 -4.75 15.02
C GLU A 178 -0.62 -5.34 13.77
N GLN A 179 -1.86 -4.95 13.45
CA GLN A 179 -2.59 -5.48 12.29
C GLN A 179 -1.92 -5.05 10.99
N GLU A 180 -1.62 -3.76 10.81
CA GLU A 180 -0.94 -3.24 9.61
C GLU A 180 0.46 -3.87 9.45
N GLY A 181 1.22 -3.96 10.55
CA GLY A 181 2.52 -4.61 10.56
C GLY A 181 2.45 -6.08 10.13
N ARG A 182 1.40 -6.80 10.57
CA ARG A 182 1.18 -8.21 10.25
C ARG A 182 0.76 -8.42 8.80
N LEU A 183 -0.11 -7.56 8.27
CA LEU A 183 -0.55 -7.60 6.88
C LEU A 183 0.62 -7.32 5.93
N LEU A 184 1.38 -6.25 6.18
CA LEU A 184 2.58 -5.93 5.39
C LEU A 184 3.62 -7.06 5.47
N ALA A 185 3.97 -7.54 6.66
CA ALA A 185 4.93 -8.63 6.82
C ALA A 185 4.48 -9.91 6.10
N SER A 186 3.20 -10.29 6.20
CA SER A 186 2.65 -11.49 5.56
C SER A 186 2.69 -11.42 4.02
N THR A 187 2.39 -10.26 3.44
CA THR A 187 2.45 -10.09 1.98
C THR A 187 3.88 -9.98 1.46
N LEU A 188 4.74 -9.23 2.16
CA LEU A 188 6.14 -8.99 1.74
C LEU A 188 7.02 -10.25 1.88
N SER A 189 6.78 -11.08 2.89
CA SER A 189 7.46 -12.38 3.07
C SER A 189 6.90 -13.50 2.17
N GLY A 190 5.98 -13.21 1.26
CA GLY A 190 5.37 -14.19 0.37
C GLY A 190 4.50 -15.25 1.06
N HIS A 191 4.15 -15.07 2.34
CA HIS A 191 3.19 -15.92 3.06
C HIS A 191 1.74 -15.66 2.63
N SER A 192 1.45 -14.49 2.07
CA SER A 192 0.21 -14.18 1.35
C SER A 192 0.53 -13.84 -0.11
N PRO A 193 0.67 -14.84 -1.00
CA PRO A 193 0.78 -14.66 -2.44
C PRO A 193 -0.25 -13.67 -2.97
N GLU A 194 0.14 -12.87 -3.96
CA GLU A 194 -0.70 -11.84 -4.60
C GLU A 194 -1.24 -10.73 -3.68
N GLY A 195 -0.96 -10.79 -2.38
CA GLY A 195 -1.55 -9.89 -1.40
C GLY A 195 -1.04 -8.45 -1.48
N LEU A 196 0.08 -8.18 -2.15
CA LEU A 196 0.58 -6.82 -2.34
C LEU A 196 0.42 -6.36 -3.79
N GLY A 197 -0.31 -5.27 -4.00
CA GLY A 197 -0.41 -4.58 -5.28
C GLY A 197 -0.24 -3.07 -5.11
N CYS A 198 0.41 -2.40 -6.06
CA CYS A 198 0.55 -0.95 -6.09
C CYS A 198 -0.12 -0.37 -7.33
N ARG A 199 -1.08 0.55 -7.16
CA ARG A 199 -1.48 1.42 -8.27
C ARG A 199 -0.54 2.63 -8.30
N LEU A 200 0.00 2.93 -9.47
CA LEU A 200 1.01 3.97 -9.67
C LEU A 200 0.73 4.69 -10.99
N ASP A 201 1.19 5.93 -11.06
CA ASP A 201 1.30 6.68 -12.31
C ASP A 201 2.33 6.01 -13.24
N ASP A 202 2.31 6.26 -14.54
CA ASP A 202 3.36 5.76 -15.44
C ASP A 202 4.72 6.37 -15.07
N PRO A 203 5.84 5.63 -15.21
CA PRO A 203 7.16 6.18 -14.92
C PRO A 203 7.50 7.26 -15.96
N ALA A 204 8.19 8.30 -15.55
CA ALA A 204 8.74 9.25 -16.51
C ALA A 204 9.82 8.58 -17.38
N ALA A 205 10.03 9.10 -18.58
CA ALA A 205 10.98 8.53 -19.53
C ALA A 205 12.39 8.46 -18.91
N GLY A 206 12.99 7.27 -18.92
CA GLY A 206 14.30 7.00 -18.31
C GLY A 206 14.31 6.69 -16.81
N GLU A 207 13.19 6.72 -16.09
CA GLU A 207 13.14 6.35 -14.66
C GLU A 207 13.30 4.85 -14.38
N GLY A 208 13.16 4.00 -15.40
CA GLY A 208 13.32 2.55 -15.26
C GLY A 208 14.79 2.17 -15.03
N ASP A 209 15.11 1.61 -13.85
CA ASP A 209 16.47 1.15 -13.51
C ASP A 209 16.51 -0.33 -13.03
N PRO A 210 16.68 -1.27 -13.99
CA PRO A 210 16.94 -2.69 -13.72
C PRO A 210 18.18 -2.95 -12.85
N ALA A 211 19.21 -2.10 -12.95
CA ALA A 211 20.46 -2.28 -12.24
C ALA A 211 20.33 -1.88 -10.76
N ALA A 212 19.64 -0.79 -10.46
CA ALA A 212 19.28 -0.40 -9.10
C ALA A 212 18.39 -1.46 -8.42
N LEU A 213 17.35 -1.98 -9.09
CA LEU A 213 16.53 -3.04 -8.49
C LEU A 213 17.36 -4.31 -8.22
N LYS A 214 18.22 -4.73 -9.15
CA LYS A 214 19.15 -5.85 -8.92
C LYS A 214 20.06 -5.61 -7.71
N ALA A 215 20.60 -4.39 -7.57
CA ALA A 215 21.45 -4.03 -6.45
C ALA A 215 20.67 -4.01 -5.12
N ALA A 216 19.44 -3.50 -5.12
CA ALA A 216 18.55 -3.47 -3.96
C ALA A 216 18.14 -4.88 -3.50
N LEU A 217 17.75 -5.77 -4.42
CA LEU A 217 17.47 -7.19 -4.15
C LEU A 217 18.66 -7.90 -3.46
N ALA A 218 19.89 -7.62 -3.89
CA ALA A 218 21.09 -8.18 -3.27
C ALA A 218 21.43 -7.50 -1.92
N LYS A 219 21.31 -6.17 -1.81
CA LYS A 219 21.61 -5.40 -0.58
C LYS A 219 20.63 -5.73 0.54
N GLU A 220 19.33 -5.73 0.25
CA GLU A 220 18.26 -5.80 1.25
C GLU A 220 17.76 -7.23 1.45
N LEU A 221 17.33 -7.94 0.39
CA LEU A 221 16.76 -9.29 0.47
C LEU A 221 17.82 -10.42 0.38
N GLY A 222 19.03 -10.12 -0.07
CA GLY A 222 20.11 -11.11 -0.23
C GLY A 222 19.96 -12.02 -1.46
N VAL A 223 19.02 -11.71 -2.34
CA VAL A 223 18.66 -12.52 -3.51
C VAL A 223 19.47 -12.11 -4.74
N LYS A 224 19.97 -13.11 -5.48
CA LYS A 224 20.71 -12.89 -6.73
C LYS A 224 19.73 -12.73 -7.90
N ALA A 225 19.94 -11.69 -8.71
CA ALA A 225 19.18 -11.43 -9.92
C ALA A 225 20.09 -11.21 -11.13
N THR A 226 19.61 -11.58 -12.32
CA THR A 226 20.22 -11.25 -13.62
C THR A 226 19.49 -10.08 -14.26
N VAL A 227 20.18 -9.31 -15.09
CA VAL A 227 19.61 -8.23 -15.91
C VAL A 227 19.85 -8.57 -17.37
N SER A 228 18.82 -8.45 -18.20
CA SER A 228 18.89 -8.56 -19.65
C SER A 228 18.03 -7.47 -20.26
N GLY A 229 18.66 -6.45 -20.85
CA GLY A 229 17.96 -5.26 -21.35
C GLY A 229 17.14 -4.58 -20.25
N ARG A 230 15.82 -4.46 -20.47
CA ARG A 230 14.84 -3.85 -19.55
C ARG A 230 14.14 -4.88 -18.64
N THR A 231 14.79 -6.02 -18.39
CA THR A 231 14.22 -7.12 -17.59
C THR A 231 15.19 -7.58 -16.49
N VAL A 232 14.70 -7.65 -15.26
CA VAL A 232 15.35 -8.32 -14.13
C VAL A 232 14.73 -9.70 -13.96
N THR A 233 15.55 -10.74 -13.80
CA THR A 233 15.07 -12.10 -13.51
C THR A 233 15.69 -12.63 -12.22
N VAL A 234 14.84 -13.20 -11.36
CA VAL A 234 15.22 -13.88 -10.11
C VAL A 234 14.81 -15.34 -10.21
N SER A 235 15.72 -16.24 -9.85
CA SER A 235 15.42 -17.66 -9.62
C SER A 235 15.50 -17.93 -8.12
N ALA A 236 14.35 -18.04 -7.46
CA ALA A 236 14.27 -18.25 -6.02
C ALA A 236 14.41 -19.73 -5.64
N GLY A 237 14.86 -19.99 -4.40
CA GLY A 237 15.00 -21.34 -3.87
C GLY A 237 13.67 -22.04 -3.53
N SER A 238 12.58 -21.29 -3.44
CA SER A 238 11.22 -21.79 -3.19
C SER A 238 10.19 -20.85 -3.80
N GLU A 239 8.93 -21.30 -3.89
CA GLU A 239 7.81 -20.47 -4.34
C GLU A 239 7.52 -19.32 -3.37
N ARG A 240 7.58 -19.54 -2.04
CA ARG A 240 7.47 -18.46 -1.04
C ARG A 240 8.51 -17.37 -1.27
N ALA A 241 9.77 -17.74 -1.50
CA ALA A 241 10.85 -16.79 -1.75
C ALA A 241 10.69 -16.06 -3.10
N ALA A 242 10.03 -16.67 -4.10
CA ALA A 242 9.65 -15.98 -5.33
C ALA A 242 8.55 -14.96 -5.09
N TRP A 243 7.54 -15.30 -4.27
CA TRP A 243 6.51 -14.35 -3.86
C TRP A 243 7.06 -13.19 -3.01
N SER A 244 8.02 -13.44 -2.12
CA SER A 244 8.73 -12.37 -1.40
C SER A 244 9.48 -11.44 -2.36
N ALA A 245 10.33 -11.99 -3.23
CA ALA A 245 11.06 -11.18 -4.21
C ALA A 245 10.13 -10.44 -5.20
N GLY A 246 8.97 -11.01 -5.52
CA GLY A 246 7.92 -10.36 -6.32
C GLY A 246 7.24 -9.20 -5.57
N ALA A 247 6.78 -9.42 -4.34
CA ALA A 247 6.18 -8.38 -3.50
C ALA A 247 7.17 -7.24 -3.23
N TYR A 248 8.44 -7.57 -2.94
CA TYR A 248 9.52 -6.58 -2.83
C TYR A 248 9.68 -5.75 -4.11
N ALA A 249 9.66 -6.37 -5.29
CA ALA A 249 9.74 -5.66 -6.57
C ALA A 249 8.53 -4.74 -6.81
N VAL A 250 7.31 -5.16 -6.44
CA VAL A 250 6.10 -4.32 -6.51
C VAL A 250 6.20 -3.12 -5.54
N ALA A 251 6.61 -3.35 -4.29
CA ALA A 251 6.81 -2.30 -3.30
C ALA A 251 7.84 -1.24 -3.75
N LYS A 252 8.91 -1.69 -4.41
CA LYS A 252 9.99 -0.84 -4.93
C LYS A 252 9.69 -0.29 -6.34
N ALA A 253 8.56 -0.66 -6.97
CA ALA A 253 8.29 -0.32 -8.37
C ALA A 253 8.26 1.20 -8.62
N SER A 254 7.80 1.99 -7.64
CA SER A 254 7.83 3.47 -7.72
C SER A 254 9.22 4.08 -7.61
N GLN A 255 10.20 3.38 -7.00
CA GLN A 255 11.57 3.87 -6.81
C GLN A 255 12.50 3.53 -7.99
N HIS A 256 12.15 2.51 -8.77
CA HIS A 256 12.99 2.00 -9.86
C HIS A 256 12.29 1.98 -11.23
N GLY A 257 11.08 2.53 -11.36
CA GLY A 257 10.37 2.60 -12.65
C GLY A 257 9.91 1.25 -13.23
N ALA A 258 9.68 0.23 -12.38
CA ALA A 258 9.16 -1.07 -12.84
C ALA A 258 7.70 -0.95 -13.31
N THR A 259 7.38 -1.62 -14.42
CA THR A 259 6.07 -1.58 -15.11
C THR A 259 5.30 -2.89 -15.04
N SER A 260 5.98 -4.04 -14.91
CA SER A 260 5.32 -5.30 -14.53
C SER A 260 6.21 -6.16 -13.64
N VAL A 261 5.57 -6.99 -12.80
CA VAL A 261 6.22 -8.00 -11.96
C VAL A 261 5.43 -9.29 -12.14
N ARG A 262 6.08 -10.33 -12.67
CA ARG A 262 5.50 -11.66 -12.84
C ARG A 262 6.17 -12.66 -11.92
N VAL A 263 5.39 -13.40 -11.14
CA VAL A 263 5.82 -14.52 -10.30
C VAL A 263 5.13 -15.78 -10.84
N GLY A 264 5.89 -16.73 -11.39
CA GLY A 264 5.30 -17.89 -12.06
C GLY A 264 4.31 -17.48 -13.15
N SER A 265 3.06 -17.95 -13.02
CA SER A 265 1.93 -17.68 -13.91
C SER A 265 1.01 -16.54 -13.46
N ARG A 266 1.49 -15.64 -12.59
CA ARG A 266 0.72 -14.50 -12.08
C ARG A 266 1.51 -13.21 -12.29
N GLU A 267 0.86 -12.15 -12.75
CA GLU A 267 1.49 -10.86 -13.06
C GLU A 267 0.73 -9.68 -12.46
N TRP A 268 1.47 -8.80 -11.78
CA TRP A 268 1.06 -7.45 -11.45
C TRP A 268 1.55 -6.51 -12.55
N THR A 269 0.69 -5.58 -12.97
CA THR A 269 0.99 -4.55 -13.96
C THR A 269 0.77 -3.18 -13.35
N ARG A 270 1.74 -2.27 -13.54
CA ARG A 270 1.64 -0.87 -13.12
C ARG A 270 0.48 -0.19 -13.87
N THR A 271 -0.56 0.23 -13.15
CA THR A 271 -1.64 1.07 -13.67
C THR A 271 -2.10 2.09 -12.63
N ARG A 272 -2.73 3.19 -13.09
CA ARG A 272 -3.32 4.23 -12.20
C ARG A 272 -4.65 3.83 -11.57
N ASN A 273 -5.37 2.90 -12.20
CA ASN A 273 -6.72 2.51 -11.80
C ASN A 273 -6.69 1.37 -10.76
N SER A 274 -7.84 0.84 -10.38
CA SER A 274 -7.96 -0.20 -9.36
C SER A 274 -7.34 -1.56 -9.73
N SER A 275 -7.01 -1.82 -11.00
CA SER A 275 -6.31 -3.04 -11.41
C SER A 275 -4.88 -3.10 -10.87
N GLY A 276 -4.25 -1.94 -10.58
CA GLY A 276 -2.92 -1.89 -9.98
C GLY A 276 -2.83 -2.50 -8.57
N TRP A 277 -3.96 -2.78 -7.92
CA TRP A 277 -4.00 -3.53 -6.66
C TRP A 277 -4.14 -5.05 -6.85
N GLN A 278 -4.26 -5.53 -8.08
CA GLN A 278 -4.59 -6.92 -8.39
C GLN A 278 -3.46 -7.62 -9.16
N TRP A 279 -3.44 -8.94 -9.02
CA TRP A 279 -2.63 -9.84 -9.85
C TRP A 279 -3.53 -10.56 -10.86
N HIS A 280 -3.01 -10.77 -12.06
CA HIS A 280 -3.72 -11.34 -13.20
C HIS A 280 -3.03 -12.60 -13.71
N ASP A 281 -3.75 -13.44 -14.46
CA ASP A 281 -3.18 -14.66 -15.04
C ASP A 281 -2.19 -14.33 -16.17
N ALA A 282 -0.98 -14.84 -16.04
CA ALA A 282 0.07 -14.75 -17.04
C ALA A 282 0.39 -16.14 -17.60
N LYS A 283 0.58 -16.24 -18.92
CA LYS A 283 0.83 -17.53 -19.57
C LYS A 283 2.27 -18.01 -19.34
N GLY A 284 2.41 -19.16 -18.69
CA GLY A 284 3.68 -19.84 -18.48
C GLY A 284 4.52 -19.27 -17.33
N GLY A 285 5.80 -19.65 -17.28
CA GLY A 285 6.71 -19.34 -16.18
C GLY A 285 6.81 -20.46 -15.14
N LYS A 286 7.96 -20.55 -14.46
CA LYS A 286 8.17 -21.47 -13.34
C LYS A 286 7.75 -20.78 -12.04
N ALA A 287 7.05 -21.48 -11.14
CA ALA A 287 6.53 -20.92 -9.89
C ALA A 287 7.59 -20.21 -9.02
N ASN A 288 8.84 -20.69 -9.05
CA ASN A 288 9.97 -20.11 -8.32
C ASN A 288 10.74 -19.00 -9.09
N THR A 289 10.23 -18.50 -10.22
CA THR A 289 10.88 -17.48 -11.04
C THR A 289 10.11 -16.17 -11.00
N VAL A 290 10.80 -15.08 -10.66
CA VAL A 290 10.29 -13.71 -10.79
C VAL A 290 10.89 -13.04 -12.01
N THR A 291 10.08 -12.28 -12.75
CA THR A 291 10.51 -11.45 -13.87
C THR A 291 9.93 -10.05 -13.67
N VAL A 292 10.79 -9.03 -13.66
CA VAL A 292 10.40 -7.63 -13.52
C VAL A 292 10.74 -6.89 -14.80
N THR A 293 9.75 -6.23 -15.38
CA THR A 293 9.86 -5.47 -16.63
C THR A 293 9.86 -3.98 -16.33
N PHE A 294 10.56 -3.20 -17.15
CA PHE A 294 10.67 -1.75 -17.04
C PHE A 294 10.27 -1.11 -18.38
N ALA A 295 9.73 0.12 -18.33
CA ALA A 295 9.50 0.92 -19.54
C ALA A 295 10.83 1.16 -20.30
N PRO A 296 10.80 1.48 -21.61
CA PRO A 296 11.98 1.97 -22.33
C PRO A 296 12.72 3.09 -21.56
#